data_AF-A0A968X3A1-F1
#
_entry.id   AF-A0A968X3A1-F1
#
_cell.length_a   1.000
_cell.length_b   1.000
_cell.length_c   1.000
_cell.angle_alpha   90.00
_cell.angle_beta   90.00
_cell.angle_gamma   90.00
#
_symmetry.space_group_name_H-M   'P 1'
#
loop_
_entity.id
_entity.type
_entity.pdbx_description
1 polymer ?
#
loop_
_entity_poly.entity_id
_entity_poly.type
_entity_poly.pdbx_seq_one_letter_code
_entity_poly.pdbx_strand_id
1 'polypeptide(L)'
;VEMDGEAHSTFLRNRLGFCVLHPADQAGAECVVEHVDGNSEQAKLPRTIYAYQPVEPFSEMRGLRVKLGKDVWANMRFGGDTFEMEDQRNWTDASFKTFCTPLRLPYPVEVTQGSQVRQTVGLRVEGSEGRRQKAKGRKNKQAVDFSILNSTFSSIPRMGVGQSYAGKALTAKQAERLRALNLKHVRVDAHLGDATVVKVLGRAVKDSAALGVPLEAALFISPESAAAQLAAFRGLLEMLKPKVSHWLIYPAVESQVFAPPIRLLIDAARQHLGSYDKQARFVGGTDADFIFANKQAHAYHGIAGMDGFCVCSNPQVHAFDNPR
;
A
#
# COMPACT_ATOMS: atom_id res chain seq x y z
N VAL A 1 -17.56 20.97 11.38
CA VAL A 1 -17.63 21.38 9.96
C VAL A 1 -18.93 20.87 9.38
N GLU A 2 -19.46 21.57 8.39
CA GLU A 2 -20.69 21.20 7.71
C GLU A 2 -20.55 21.43 6.20
N MET A 3 -21.28 20.65 5.43
CA MET A 3 -21.43 20.74 3.98
C MET A 3 -22.92 20.66 3.67
N ASP A 4 -23.38 21.48 2.73
CA ASP A 4 -24.74 21.48 2.21
C ASP A 4 -24.68 21.81 0.72
N GLY A 5 -25.33 21.00 -0.12
CA GLY A 5 -25.27 21.19 -1.57
C GLY A 5 -26.27 20.33 -2.33
N GLU A 6 -26.56 20.74 -3.56
CA GLU A 6 -27.48 20.05 -4.47
C GLU A 6 -26.71 19.47 -5.66
N ALA A 7 -27.10 18.27 -6.11
CA ALA A 7 -26.58 17.67 -7.33
C ALA A 7 -27.22 18.33 -8.58
N HIS A 8 -26.44 19.09 -9.34
CA HIS A 8 -26.96 19.77 -10.55
C HIS A 8 -27.09 18.84 -11.77
N SER A 9 -26.54 17.63 -11.69
CA SER A 9 -26.67 16.56 -12.69
C SER A 9 -26.64 15.21 -12.00
N THR A 10 -27.08 14.16 -12.68
CA THR A 10 -26.90 12.78 -12.21
C THR A 10 -25.46 12.34 -12.40
N PHE A 11 -24.84 11.73 -11.38
CA PHE A 11 -23.48 11.21 -11.44
C PHE A 11 -23.28 10.01 -10.49
N LEU A 12 -22.17 9.29 -10.68
CA LEU A 12 -21.76 8.18 -9.83
C LEU A 12 -20.68 8.65 -8.84
N ARG A 13 -20.79 8.23 -7.57
CA ARG A 13 -19.79 8.51 -6.52
C ARG A 13 -19.32 7.22 -5.83
N ASN A 14 -18.04 7.16 -5.51
CA ASN A 14 -17.51 6.21 -4.53
C ASN A 14 -17.61 6.80 -3.11
N ARG A 15 -17.27 8.08 -2.99
CA ARG A 15 -17.27 8.89 -1.75
C ARG A 15 -17.76 10.30 -2.11
N LEU A 16 -18.55 10.91 -1.25
CA LEU A 16 -18.89 12.34 -1.33
C LEU A 16 -19.14 12.82 0.09
N GLY A 17 -18.37 13.83 0.52
CA GLY A 17 -18.43 14.33 1.88
C GLY A 17 -17.10 14.37 2.61
N PHE A 18 -17.16 14.45 3.93
CA PHE A 18 -15.99 14.50 4.79
C PHE A 18 -15.37 13.12 5.03
N CYS A 19 -14.04 13.08 5.01
CA CYS A 19 -13.24 12.01 5.61
C CYS A 19 -12.55 12.56 6.87
N VAL A 20 -12.47 11.74 7.92
CA VAL A 20 -11.73 12.05 9.14
C VAL A 20 -10.56 11.08 9.26
N LEU A 21 -9.35 11.63 9.27
CA LEU A 21 -8.12 10.85 9.42
C LEU A 21 -7.72 10.78 10.90
N HIS A 22 -7.50 9.56 11.38
CA HIS A 22 -7.00 9.29 12.72
C HIS A 22 -5.55 8.81 12.59
N PRO A 23 -4.58 9.44 13.26
CA PRO A 23 -3.18 9.04 13.15
C PRO A 23 -2.94 7.56 13.51
N ALA A 24 -2.04 6.89 12.79
CA ALA A 24 -1.70 5.50 13.05
C ALA A 24 -1.06 5.24 14.43
N ASP A 25 -0.53 6.28 15.09
CA ASP A 25 0.01 6.19 16.45
C ASP A 25 -1.08 5.92 17.51
N GLN A 26 -2.36 6.10 17.15
CA GLN A 26 -3.51 5.76 17.98
C GLN A 26 -3.85 4.26 17.94
N ALA A 27 -3.08 3.43 17.26
CA ALA A 27 -3.28 1.98 17.22
C ALA A 27 -3.35 1.37 18.63
N GLY A 28 -4.47 0.71 18.95
CA GLY A 28 -4.77 0.17 20.27
C GLY A 28 -5.45 1.14 21.24
N ALA A 29 -5.75 2.37 20.82
CA ALA A 29 -6.51 3.33 21.62
C ALA A 29 -7.91 2.80 21.94
N GLU A 30 -8.37 3.08 23.16
CA GLU A 30 -9.73 2.76 23.60
C GLU A 30 -10.74 3.64 22.86
N CYS A 31 -11.82 3.02 22.39
CA CYS A 31 -12.88 3.67 21.66
C CYS A 31 -14.24 3.35 22.26
N VAL A 32 -15.20 4.26 22.06
CA VAL A 32 -16.63 3.95 22.17
C VAL A 32 -17.26 4.28 20.83
N VAL A 33 -17.79 3.26 20.17
CA VAL A 33 -18.50 3.38 18.88
C VAL A 33 -19.98 3.55 19.19
N GLU A 34 -20.62 4.52 18.55
CA GLU A 34 -22.07 4.69 18.59
C GLU A 34 -22.64 4.47 17.19
N HIS A 35 -23.53 3.49 17.07
CA HIS A 35 -24.10 3.06 15.81
C HIS A 35 -25.37 3.84 15.45
N VAL A 36 -25.74 3.78 14.17
CA VAL A 36 -26.94 4.44 13.64
C VAL A 36 -28.23 3.96 14.31
N ASP A 37 -28.28 2.69 14.74
CA ASP A 37 -29.41 2.08 15.48
C ASP A 37 -29.54 2.58 16.93
N GLY A 38 -28.56 3.33 17.43
CA GLY A 38 -28.50 3.86 18.78
C GLY A 38 -27.76 3.01 19.79
N ASN A 39 -27.29 1.82 19.41
CA ASN A 39 -26.43 1.01 20.26
C ASN A 39 -25.04 1.64 20.38
N SER A 40 -24.33 1.29 21.45
CA SER A 40 -22.94 1.70 21.63
C SER A 40 -22.14 0.56 22.21
N GLU A 41 -20.91 0.40 21.74
CA GLU A 41 -20.00 -0.63 22.24
C GLU A 41 -18.57 -0.10 22.45
N GLN A 42 -17.87 -0.72 23.39
CA GLN A 42 -16.46 -0.44 23.63
C GLN A 42 -15.60 -1.20 22.63
N ALA A 43 -14.65 -0.50 22.02
CA ALA A 43 -13.75 -1.06 21.03
C ALA A 43 -12.32 -0.59 21.26
N LYS A 44 -11.40 -1.10 20.44
CA LYS A 44 -10.04 -0.55 20.32
C LYS A 44 -9.68 -0.39 18.86
N LEU A 45 -8.95 0.66 18.53
CA LEU A 45 -8.33 0.74 17.20
C LEU A 45 -7.38 -0.46 17.02
N PRO A 46 -7.37 -1.13 15.86
CA PRO A 46 -6.52 -2.29 15.63
C PRO A 46 -5.03 -1.98 15.85
N ARG A 47 -4.36 -2.78 16.69
CA ARG A 47 -2.91 -2.68 16.87
C ARG A 47 -2.17 -3.12 15.60
N THR A 48 -2.50 -4.30 15.11
CA THR A 48 -2.05 -4.82 13.81
C THR A 48 -2.89 -4.25 12.68
N ILE A 49 -2.34 -4.22 11.47
CA ILE A 49 -3.06 -3.75 10.27
C ILE A 49 -4.24 -4.69 10.00
N TYR A 50 -5.46 -4.18 10.11
CA TYR A 50 -6.68 -4.97 10.02
C TYR A 50 -7.04 -5.24 8.56
N ALA A 51 -7.15 -6.52 8.17
CA ALA A 51 -7.21 -6.90 6.76
C ALA A 51 -8.58 -6.65 6.09
N TYR A 52 -9.66 -6.67 6.86
CA TYR A 52 -11.02 -6.58 6.35
C TYR A 52 -11.57 -5.16 6.48
N GLN A 53 -12.35 -4.71 5.51
CA GLN A 53 -12.94 -3.37 5.53
C GLN A 53 -14.47 -3.48 5.37
N PRO A 54 -15.27 -2.71 6.12
CA PRO A 54 -14.82 -1.79 7.17
C PRO A 54 -14.19 -2.52 8.37
N VAL A 55 -13.41 -1.80 9.18
CA VAL A 55 -12.86 -2.33 10.42
C VAL A 55 -14.01 -2.62 11.37
N GLU A 56 -14.11 -3.82 11.94
CA GLU A 56 -15.13 -4.12 12.95
C GLU A 56 -14.67 -3.67 14.35
N PRO A 57 -15.55 -3.10 15.20
CA PRO A 57 -16.97 -2.82 15.00
C PRO A 57 -17.23 -1.39 14.46
N PHE A 58 -16.29 -0.80 13.72
CA PHE A 58 -16.40 0.58 13.23
C PHE A 58 -17.20 0.67 11.92
N SER A 59 -18.24 -0.15 11.81
CA SER A 59 -19.25 -0.12 10.75
C SER A 59 -20.51 0.60 11.26
N GLU A 60 -21.33 1.12 10.33
CA GLU A 60 -22.63 1.73 10.65
C GLU A 60 -22.60 2.80 11.77
N MET A 61 -21.59 3.66 11.78
CA MET A 61 -21.33 4.63 12.85
C MET A 61 -22.07 5.96 12.64
N ARG A 62 -22.54 6.54 13.75
CA ARG A 62 -22.95 7.96 13.87
C ARG A 62 -22.13 8.76 14.89
N GLY A 63 -21.32 8.07 15.69
CA GLY A 63 -20.42 8.71 16.64
C GLY A 63 -19.23 7.81 16.95
N LEU A 64 -18.10 8.46 17.25
CA LEU A 64 -16.87 7.77 17.64
C LEU A 64 -16.16 8.59 18.70
N ARG A 65 -15.94 7.98 19.87
CA ARG A 65 -15.07 8.54 20.91
C ARG A 65 -13.76 7.78 20.89
N VAL A 66 -12.62 8.48 20.78
CA VAL A 66 -11.28 7.89 20.79
C VAL A 66 -10.47 8.50 21.93
N LYS A 67 -9.85 7.65 22.75
CA LYS A 67 -9.00 8.08 23.87
C LYS A 67 -7.64 8.54 23.36
N LEU A 68 -7.28 9.79 23.65
CA LEU A 68 -6.03 10.43 23.23
C LEU A 68 -4.93 10.37 24.30
N GLY A 69 -5.30 10.13 25.56
CA GLY A 69 -4.39 10.16 26.70
C GLY A 69 -5.06 9.60 27.96
N LYS A 70 -4.47 9.84 29.13
CA LYS A 70 -4.94 9.27 30.40
C LYS A 70 -6.42 9.59 30.66
N ASP A 71 -6.81 10.86 30.46
CA ASP A 71 -8.17 11.35 30.70
C ASP A 71 -8.68 12.29 29.59
N VAL A 72 -8.14 12.18 28.37
CA VAL A 72 -8.52 13.03 27.23
C VAL A 72 -9.14 12.18 26.12
N TRP A 73 -10.29 12.61 25.61
CA TRP A 73 -11.05 11.94 24.57
C TRP A 73 -11.37 12.91 23.43
N ALA A 74 -11.24 12.45 22.19
CA ALA A 74 -11.86 13.07 21.03
C ALA A 74 -13.24 12.44 20.81
N ASN A 75 -14.30 13.21 20.99
CA ASN A 75 -15.68 12.82 20.72
C ASN A 75 -16.11 13.39 19.37
N MET A 76 -16.29 12.51 18.39
CA MET A 76 -16.73 12.85 17.04
C MET A 76 -18.19 12.46 16.85
N ARG A 77 -18.96 13.36 16.23
CA ARG A 77 -20.36 13.17 15.85
C ARG A 77 -20.51 13.35 14.36
N PHE A 78 -21.15 12.38 13.74
CA PHE A 78 -21.35 12.31 12.30
C PHE A 78 -22.83 12.44 11.99
N GLY A 79 -23.18 13.25 10.99
CA GLY A 79 -24.55 13.42 10.55
C GLY A 79 -24.64 13.56 9.04
N GLY A 80 -25.77 13.14 8.47
CA GLY A 80 -26.07 13.27 7.04
C GLY A 80 -25.70 12.07 6.16
N ASP A 81 -24.91 11.13 6.66
CA ASP A 81 -24.65 9.83 6.04
C ASP A 81 -24.24 8.83 7.15
N THR A 82 -24.19 7.55 6.83
CA THR A 82 -23.62 6.51 7.68
C THR A 82 -22.13 6.44 7.46
N PHE A 83 -21.34 6.44 8.54
CA PHE A 83 -19.89 6.41 8.46
C PHE A 83 -19.32 5.06 8.87
N GLU A 84 -18.18 4.70 8.29
CA GLU A 84 -17.43 3.49 8.59
C GLU A 84 -15.94 3.81 8.71
N MET A 85 -15.15 2.91 9.26
CA MET A 85 -13.70 3.06 9.34
C MET A 85 -12.96 2.11 8.41
N GLU A 86 -11.95 2.64 7.73
CA GLU A 86 -10.95 1.90 6.98
C GLU A 86 -9.60 1.99 7.69
N ASP A 87 -8.89 0.87 7.74
CA ASP A 87 -7.48 0.84 8.14
C ASP A 87 -6.60 1.13 6.92
N GLN A 88 -6.28 2.41 6.70
CA GLN A 88 -5.54 2.83 5.51
C GLN A 88 -4.07 2.39 5.50
N ARG A 89 -3.56 1.81 6.60
CA ARG A 89 -2.22 1.20 6.64
C ARG A 89 -2.09 0.04 5.65
N ASN A 90 -3.22 -0.54 5.22
CA ASN A 90 -3.27 -1.49 4.10
C ASN A 90 -2.85 -0.91 2.74
N TRP A 91 -2.89 0.41 2.58
CA TRP A 91 -2.41 1.17 1.42
C TRP A 91 -1.18 2.01 1.79
N THR A 92 -0.49 1.65 2.87
CA THR A 92 0.72 2.32 3.39
C THR A 92 0.53 3.75 3.89
N ASP A 93 -0.70 4.22 4.05
CA ASP A 93 -0.98 5.47 4.75
C ASP A 93 -0.71 5.35 6.25
N ALA A 94 -0.34 6.47 6.87
CA ALA A 94 -0.08 6.56 8.31
C ALA A 94 -1.36 6.90 9.12
N SER A 95 -2.52 6.35 8.74
CA SER A 95 -3.81 6.66 9.36
C SER A 95 -4.83 5.53 9.32
N PHE A 96 -5.85 5.65 10.19
CA PHE A 96 -7.18 5.12 9.94
C PHE A 96 -8.03 6.23 9.32
N LYS A 97 -9.06 5.86 8.55
CA LYS A 97 -9.98 6.83 7.93
C LYS A 97 -11.40 6.49 8.29
N THR A 98 -12.10 7.42 8.91
CA THR A 98 -13.56 7.38 8.96
C THR A 98 -14.12 8.08 7.74
N PHE A 99 -14.97 7.39 6.97
CA PHE A 99 -15.51 7.84 5.70
C PHE A 99 -17.00 7.50 5.60
N CYS A 100 -17.68 8.10 4.63
CA CYS A 100 -18.96 7.66 4.09
C CYS A 100 -18.82 7.57 2.56
N THR A 101 -19.63 6.80 1.83
CA THR A 101 -20.86 6.07 2.18
C THR A 101 -20.57 4.57 2.46
N PRO A 102 -21.41 3.81 3.20
CA PRO A 102 -21.10 2.43 3.59
C PRO A 102 -20.66 1.52 2.43
N LEU A 103 -19.63 0.70 2.66
CA LEU A 103 -19.06 -0.21 1.65
C LEU A 103 -20.02 -1.31 1.19
N ARG A 104 -21.07 -1.61 1.96
CA ARG A 104 -22.13 -2.56 1.58
C ARG A 104 -23.09 -2.03 0.49
N LEU A 105 -23.07 -0.73 0.21
CA LEU A 105 -23.87 -0.15 -0.89
C LEU A 105 -23.17 -0.38 -2.24
N PRO A 106 -23.87 -0.22 -3.37
CA PRO A 106 -23.25 -0.26 -4.68
C PRO A 106 -22.01 0.64 -4.75
N TYR A 107 -20.96 0.17 -5.40
CA TYR A 107 -19.70 0.91 -5.52
C TYR A 107 -19.32 1.03 -7.00
N PRO A 108 -19.57 2.18 -7.65
CA PRO A 108 -20.11 3.43 -7.12
C PRO A 108 -21.64 3.43 -6.86
N VAL A 109 -22.13 4.37 -6.04
CA VAL A 109 -23.57 4.70 -5.90
C VAL A 109 -23.97 5.85 -6.82
N GLU A 110 -25.20 5.84 -7.32
CA GLU A 110 -25.77 6.94 -8.09
C GLU A 110 -26.29 8.07 -7.18
N VAL A 111 -26.02 9.31 -7.59
CA VAL A 111 -26.63 10.53 -7.05
C VAL A 111 -27.42 11.16 -8.19
N THR A 112 -28.74 11.27 -8.03
CA THR A 112 -29.61 11.84 -9.05
C THR A 112 -29.62 13.36 -9.00
N GLN A 113 -29.81 14.00 -10.16
CA GLN A 113 -30.02 15.45 -10.23
C GLN A 113 -31.14 15.90 -9.27
N GLY A 114 -30.91 17.01 -8.57
CA GLY A 114 -31.79 17.57 -7.55
C GLY A 114 -31.61 16.97 -6.15
N SER A 115 -30.78 15.93 -5.99
CA SER A 115 -30.48 15.35 -4.67
C SER A 115 -29.79 16.38 -3.77
N GLN A 116 -30.32 16.55 -2.56
CA GLN A 116 -29.69 17.35 -1.52
C GLN A 116 -28.71 16.49 -0.72
N VAL A 117 -27.48 16.98 -0.56
CA VAL A 117 -26.41 16.33 0.19
C VAL A 117 -25.98 17.27 1.31
N ARG A 118 -26.41 16.94 2.53
CA ARG A 118 -26.02 17.65 3.75
C ARG A 118 -25.26 16.71 4.67
N GLN A 119 -24.10 17.14 5.16
CA GLN A 119 -23.27 16.36 6.06
C GLN A 119 -22.65 17.24 7.15
N THR A 120 -22.54 16.70 8.36
CA THR A 120 -21.88 17.37 9.49
C THR A 120 -20.87 16.45 10.16
N VAL A 121 -19.74 17.03 10.57
CA VAL A 121 -18.77 16.40 11.46
C VAL A 121 -18.48 17.36 12.61
N GLY A 122 -18.93 16.99 13.81
CA GLY A 122 -18.62 17.68 15.05
C GLY A 122 -17.48 16.99 15.78
N LEU A 123 -16.49 17.75 16.26
CA LEU A 123 -15.42 17.25 17.13
C LEU A 123 -15.43 18.03 18.43
N ARG A 124 -15.48 17.32 19.56
CA ARG A 124 -15.28 17.88 20.90
C ARG A 124 -14.14 17.14 21.58
N VAL A 125 -13.24 17.89 22.21
CA VAL A 125 -12.24 17.30 23.10
C VAL A 125 -12.79 17.34 24.51
N GLU A 126 -12.88 16.18 25.15
CA GLU A 126 -13.37 15.97 26.51
C GLU A 126 -12.19 15.58 27.39
N GLY A 127 -12.16 16.05 28.64
CA GLY A 127 -11.10 15.70 29.58
C GLY A 127 -10.48 16.87 30.31
N SER A 128 -9.78 16.55 31.39
CA SER A 128 -9.16 17.51 32.29
C SER A 128 -7.67 17.19 32.50
N GLU A 129 -6.86 17.29 31.44
CA GLU A 129 -5.41 17.40 31.60
C GLU A 129 -4.89 18.66 30.90
N GLY A 130 -4.39 19.58 31.73
CA GLY A 130 -3.55 20.71 31.34
C GLY A 130 -4.30 21.95 30.89
N ARG A 131 -4.29 22.98 31.74
CA ARG A 131 -4.42 24.39 31.34
C ARG A 131 -3.91 24.59 29.92
N ARG A 132 -4.67 25.30 29.07
CA ARG A 132 -4.10 26.04 27.93
C ARG A 132 -2.83 26.73 28.44
N GLN A 133 -1.66 26.15 28.18
CA GLN A 133 -0.50 27.00 28.03
C GLN A 133 -0.85 27.77 26.77
N LYS A 134 -1.28 29.03 26.93
CA LYS A 134 -1.23 29.98 25.83
C LYS A 134 0.16 29.78 25.26
N ALA A 135 0.27 29.26 24.04
CA ALA A 135 1.52 29.32 23.31
C ALA A 135 1.89 30.81 23.36
N LYS A 136 2.86 31.18 24.21
CA LYS A 136 3.40 32.53 24.21
C LYS A 136 3.96 32.66 22.82
N GLY A 137 3.27 33.41 21.95
CA GLY A 137 3.72 33.67 20.59
C GLY A 137 5.16 34.14 20.69
N ARG A 138 6.09 33.24 20.37
CA ARG A 138 7.51 33.51 20.52
C ARG A 138 7.83 34.45 19.37
N LYS A 139 7.81 35.77 19.63
CA LYS A 139 8.24 36.83 18.71
C LYS A 139 9.76 36.79 18.47
N ASN A 140 10.38 35.60 18.45
CA ASN A 140 11.78 35.48 18.09
C ASN A 140 11.89 35.30 16.58
N LYS A 141 12.38 36.35 15.91
CA LYS A 141 13.00 36.29 14.58
C LYS A 141 14.35 35.54 14.63
N GLN A 142 14.53 34.58 15.55
CA GLN A 142 15.74 33.77 15.57
C GLN A 142 15.58 32.68 14.52
N ALA A 143 16.62 32.49 13.71
CA ALA A 143 16.71 31.38 12.79
C ALA A 143 16.44 30.07 13.55
N VAL A 144 15.61 29.21 12.96
CA VAL A 144 15.40 27.87 13.51
C VAL A 144 16.66 27.08 13.20
N ASP A 145 17.53 26.92 14.20
CA ASP A 145 18.68 26.02 14.11
C ASP A 145 18.20 24.58 14.30
N PHE A 146 18.38 23.77 13.27
CA PHE A 146 18.18 22.34 13.34
C PHE A 146 19.53 21.66 13.61
N SER A 147 19.65 21.03 14.77
CA SER A 147 20.78 20.16 15.10
C SER A 147 20.32 18.71 15.17
N ILE A 148 21.04 17.80 14.53
CA ILE A 148 20.82 16.36 14.72
C ILE A 148 21.38 15.98 16.09
N LEU A 149 20.50 15.95 17.10
CA LEU A 149 20.83 15.49 18.45
C LEU A 149 20.72 13.96 18.47
N ASN A 150 21.77 13.28 18.92
CA ASN A 150 21.88 11.81 19.00
C ASN A 150 21.72 11.11 17.63
N SER A 151 22.74 11.22 16.79
CA SER A 151 22.77 10.54 15.49
C SER A 151 23.10 9.06 15.62
N THR A 152 22.11 8.23 15.92
CA THR A 152 22.14 6.85 15.46
C THR A 152 21.97 6.85 13.94
N PHE A 153 23.08 6.79 13.22
CA PHE A 153 23.06 6.60 11.78
C PHE A 153 22.72 5.14 11.48
N SER A 154 21.61 4.92 10.79
CA SER A 154 21.26 3.61 10.22
C SER A 154 21.65 3.58 8.75
N SER A 155 22.05 2.40 8.25
CA SER A 155 22.26 2.22 6.82
C SER A 155 20.96 2.44 6.06
N ILE A 156 20.98 3.27 5.02
CA ILE A 156 19.86 3.40 4.09
C ILE A 156 19.59 2.02 3.47
N PRO A 157 18.32 1.61 3.27
CA PRO A 157 17.98 0.41 2.54
C PRO A 157 18.66 0.36 1.17
N ARG A 158 18.91 -0.85 0.67
CA ARG A 158 19.45 -1.03 -0.69
C ARG A 158 18.42 -0.51 -1.70
N MET A 159 18.76 0.55 -2.40
CA MET A 159 17.91 1.16 -3.43
C MET A 159 18.18 0.54 -4.80
N GLY A 160 17.16 0.38 -5.62
CA GLY A 160 17.29 0.05 -7.04
C GLY A 160 16.41 0.94 -7.91
N VAL A 161 16.34 0.62 -9.19
CA VAL A 161 15.55 1.37 -10.17
C VAL A 161 14.76 0.42 -11.06
N GLY A 162 13.48 0.72 -11.27
CA GLY A 162 12.65 0.01 -12.23
C GLY A 162 13.05 0.30 -13.68
N GLN A 163 12.93 -0.70 -14.53
CA GLN A 163 13.13 -0.54 -15.96
C GLN A 163 12.17 0.51 -16.55
N SER A 164 12.65 1.29 -17.52
CA SER A 164 11.80 2.28 -18.19
C SER A 164 10.69 1.65 -19.05
N TYR A 165 9.47 2.14 -18.89
CA TYR A 165 8.34 1.82 -19.77
C TYR A 165 8.47 2.42 -21.18
N ALA A 166 9.42 3.33 -21.43
CA ALA A 166 9.56 4.03 -22.71
C ALA A 166 10.08 3.17 -23.88
N GLY A 167 10.19 1.85 -23.71
CA GLY A 167 10.57 0.96 -24.81
C GLY A 167 12.08 0.85 -25.05
N LYS A 168 12.91 1.73 -24.47
CA LYS A 168 14.32 1.92 -24.86
C LYS A 168 15.29 1.64 -23.71
N ALA A 169 16.45 1.08 -24.06
CA ALA A 169 17.57 0.93 -23.12
C ALA A 169 18.12 2.31 -22.71
N LEU A 170 18.81 2.36 -21.57
CA LEU A 170 19.43 3.56 -21.07
C LEU A 170 20.45 4.14 -22.06
N THR A 171 20.38 5.45 -22.27
CA THR A 171 21.46 6.20 -22.94
C THR A 171 22.67 6.30 -22.01
N ALA A 172 23.86 6.56 -22.57
CA ALA A 172 25.09 6.74 -21.78
C ALA A 172 24.94 7.82 -20.69
N LYS A 173 24.31 8.95 -21.01
CA LYS A 173 24.04 10.05 -20.07
C LYS A 173 23.09 9.66 -18.95
N GLN A 174 22.06 8.85 -19.25
CA GLN A 174 21.15 8.35 -18.21
C GLN A 174 21.87 7.34 -17.31
N ALA A 175 22.65 6.42 -17.88
CA ALA A 175 23.43 5.46 -17.12
C ALA A 175 24.45 6.14 -16.19
N GLU A 176 25.17 7.15 -16.67
CA GLU A 176 26.08 7.97 -15.86
C GLU A 176 25.38 8.57 -14.64
N ARG A 177 24.23 9.23 -14.84
CA ARG A 177 23.44 9.83 -13.75
C ARG A 177 22.93 8.79 -12.75
N LEU A 178 22.48 7.63 -13.22
CA LEU A 178 21.98 6.57 -12.35
C LEU A 178 23.10 5.88 -11.56
N ARG A 179 24.30 5.72 -12.12
CA ARG A 179 25.47 5.20 -11.38
C ARG A 179 25.84 6.08 -10.20
N ALA A 180 25.70 7.40 -10.33
CA ALA A 180 25.98 8.35 -9.24
C ALA A 180 25.07 8.14 -8.01
N LEU A 181 23.93 7.45 -8.17
CA LEU A 181 23.00 7.14 -7.07
C LEU A 181 23.37 5.86 -6.29
N ASN A 182 24.43 5.14 -6.67
CA ASN A 182 24.91 3.91 -6.00
C ASN A 182 23.82 2.84 -5.81
N LEU A 183 22.97 2.68 -6.83
CA LEU A 183 21.90 1.68 -6.89
C LEU A 183 22.46 0.25 -6.77
N LYS A 184 21.62 -0.69 -6.36
CA LYS A 184 21.99 -2.08 -6.08
C LYS A 184 21.36 -3.10 -7.02
N HIS A 185 20.35 -2.72 -7.78
CA HIS A 185 19.73 -3.56 -8.79
C HIS A 185 18.98 -2.73 -9.82
N VAL A 186 18.70 -3.36 -10.97
CA VAL A 186 17.65 -2.94 -11.91
C VAL A 186 16.48 -3.89 -11.76
N ARG A 187 15.30 -3.38 -11.44
CA ARG A 187 14.08 -4.17 -11.41
C ARG A 187 13.50 -4.33 -12.81
N VAL A 188 13.14 -5.57 -13.16
CA VAL A 188 12.43 -5.90 -14.40
C VAL A 188 11.17 -6.70 -14.09
N ASP A 189 10.06 -6.28 -14.67
CA ASP A 189 8.78 -6.96 -14.58
C ASP A 189 8.61 -7.85 -15.82
N ALA A 190 8.65 -9.16 -15.63
CA ALA A 190 8.64 -10.17 -16.67
C ALA A 190 7.37 -11.02 -16.58
N HIS A 191 6.39 -10.71 -17.43
CA HIS A 191 5.19 -11.54 -17.61
C HIS A 191 5.53 -12.72 -18.51
N LEU A 192 5.67 -13.93 -17.93
CA LEU A 192 6.25 -15.06 -18.65
C LEU A 192 5.34 -15.63 -19.76
N GLY A 193 4.05 -15.35 -19.70
CA GLY A 193 3.10 -15.68 -20.76
C GLY A 193 3.06 -14.68 -21.92
N ASP A 194 3.74 -13.53 -21.80
CA ASP A 194 3.73 -12.47 -22.83
C ASP A 194 4.89 -12.67 -23.83
N ALA A 195 4.58 -12.60 -25.12
CA ALA A 195 5.55 -12.59 -26.21
C ALA A 195 6.60 -11.46 -26.11
N THR A 196 6.30 -10.38 -25.38
CA THR A 196 7.24 -9.27 -25.16
C THR A 196 8.36 -9.59 -24.18
N VAL A 197 8.27 -10.67 -23.39
CA VAL A 197 9.21 -10.99 -22.30
C VAL A 197 10.67 -11.03 -22.77
N VAL A 198 10.92 -11.53 -23.98
CA VAL A 198 12.27 -11.59 -24.58
C VAL A 198 12.87 -10.20 -24.77
N LYS A 199 12.07 -9.25 -25.27
CA LYS A 199 12.50 -7.86 -25.49
C LYS A 199 12.70 -7.13 -24.15
N VAL A 200 11.79 -7.33 -23.22
CA VAL A 200 11.82 -6.75 -21.87
C VAL A 200 13.07 -7.19 -21.12
N LEU A 201 13.33 -8.50 -21.06
CA LEU A 201 14.52 -9.06 -20.43
C LEU A 201 15.80 -8.62 -21.13
N GLY A 202 15.85 -8.70 -22.47
CA GLY A 202 17.03 -8.29 -23.24
C GLY A 202 17.41 -6.82 -23.01
N ARG A 203 16.43 -5.94 -22.84
CA ARG A 203 16.67 -4.54 -22.44
C ARG A 203 17.15 -4.45 -20.99
N ALA A 204 16.56 -5.21 -20.06
CA ALA A 204 16.95 -5.18 -18.66
C ALA A 204 18.40 -5.62 -18.47
N VAL A 205 18.85 -6.64 -19.21
CA VAL A 205 20.25 -7.08 -19.22
C VAL A 205 21.18 -5.96 -19.68
N LYS A 206 20.81 -5.21 -20.72
CA LYS A 206 21.59 -4.04 -21.19
C LYS A 206 21.66 -2.95 -20.13
N ASP A 207 20.53 -2.63 -19.48
CA ASP A 207 20.46 -1.60 -18.45
C ASP A 207 21.27 -2.01 -17.19
N SER A 208 21.14 -3.27 -16.76
CA SER A 208 21.92 -3.88 -15.68
C SER A 208 23.42 -3.85 -15.96
N ALA A 209 23.84 -4.22 -17.18
CA ALA A 209 25.24 -4.16 -17.59
C ALA A 209 25.75 -2.71 -17.64
N ALA A 210 24.93 -1.78 -18.14
CA ALA A 210 25.28 -0.36 -18.15
C ALA A 210 25.46 0.17 -16.73
N LEU A 211 24.64 -0.23 -15.75
CA LEU A 211 24.75 0.24 -14.37
C LEU A 211 25.74 -0.56 -13.51
N GLY A 212 26.16 -1.75 -13.96
CA GLY A 212 27.06 -2.63 -13.21
C GLY A 212 26.41 -3.31 -11.99
N VAL A 213 25.08 -3.49 -12.02
CA VAL A 213 24.29 -4.04 -10.91
C VAL A 213 23.46 -5.23 -11.38
N PRO A 214 23.14 -6.22 -10.53
CA PRO A 214 22.32 -7.36 -10.92
C PRO A 214 20.85 -6.98 -11.18
N LEU A 215 20.09 -7.92 -11.74
CA LEU A 215 18.64 -7.80 -11.84
C LEU A 215 17.94 -8.15 -10.52
N GLU A 216 16.83 -7.48 -10.27
CA GLU A 216 15.73 -7.96 -9.45
C GLU A 216 14.58 -8.28 -10.42
N ALA A 217 14.30 -9.56 -10.63
CA ALA A 217 13.36 -9.99 -11.65
C ALA A 217 12.03 -10.37 -11.00
N ALA A 218 11.00 -9.55 -11.23
CA ALA A 218 9.62 -9.86 -10.91
C ALA A 218 9.04 -10.76 -12.01
N LEU A 219 8.67 -11.98 -11.64
CA LEU A 219 8.15 -12.99 -12.54
C LEU A 219 6.65 -13.15 -12.28
N PHE A 220 5.84 -12.85 -13.29
CA PHE A 220 4.40 -13.05 -13.25
C PHE A 220 4.07 -14.33 -14.00
N ILE A 221 3.56 -15.32 -13.26
CA ILE A 221 3.51 -16.72 -13.69
C ILE A 221 2.07 -17.22 -13.65
N SER A 222 1.61 -17.81 -14.75
CA SER A 222 0.31 -18.50 -14.78
C SER A 222 0.46 -19.87 -14.10
N PRO A 223 -0.28 -20.16 -13.01
CA PRO A 223 -0.12 -21.41 -12.26
C PRO A 223 -0.27 -22.67 -13.12
N GLU A 224 -1.15 -22.64 -14.10
CA GLU A 224 -1.48 -23.76 -14.98
C GLU A 224 -0.35 -24.11 -15.96
N SER A 225 0.55 -23.16 -16.24
CA SER A 225 1.66 -23.31 -17.19
C SER A 225 3.02 -22.96 -16.59
N ALA A 226 3.12 -22.89 -15.26
CA ALA A 226 4.30 -22.42 -14.55
C ALA A 226 5.59 -23.13 -14.96
N ALA A 227 5.58 -24.47 -15.05
CA ALA A 227 6.76 -25.25 -15.44
C ALA A 227 7.24 -24.92 -16.87
N ALA A 228 6.32 -24.83 -17.83
CA ALA A 228 6.66 -24.51 -19.22
C ALA A 228 7.18 -23.06 -19.36
N GLN A 229 6.51 -22.12 -18.70
CA GLN A 229 6.91 -20.70 -18.67
C GLN A 229 8.31 -20.52 -18.06
N LEU A 230 8.58 -21.17 -16.92
CA LEU A 230 9.87 -21.09 -16.24
C LEU A 230 10.99 -21.81 -17.00
N ALA A 231 10.70 -22.93 -17.65
CA ALA A 231 11.68 -23.61 -18.52
C ALA A 231 12.06 -22.74 -19.72
N ALA A 232 11.09 -22.11 -20.39
CA ALA A 232 11.34 -21.18 -21.49
C ALA A 232 12.16 -19.96 -21.01
N PHE A 233 11.79 -19.39 -19.87
CA PHE A 233 12.51 -18.28 -19.26
C PHE A 233 13.95 -18.67 -18.89
N ARG A 234 14.19 -19.87 -18.35
CA ARG A 234 15.52 -20.40 -18.10
C ARG A 234 16.37 -20.45 -19.38
N GLY A 235 15.79 -20.84 -20.51
CA GLY A 235 16.47 -20.77 -21.81
C GLY A 235 16.94 -19.36 -22.19
N LEU A 236 16.13 -18.34 -21.92
CA LEU A 236 16.51 -16.94 -22.12
C LEU A 236 17.67 -16.52 -21.19
N LEU A 237 17.64 -16.98 -19.94
CA LEU A 237 18.71 -16.70 -18.98
C LEU A 237 20.05 -17.33 -19.38
N GLU A 238 20.05 -18.55 -19.94
CA GLU A 238 21.27 -19.20 -20.45
C GLU A 238 21.84 -18.47 -21.68
N MET A 239 20.97 -17.88 -22.49
CA MET A 239 21.36 -17.11 -23.67
C MET A 239 21.92 -15.73 -23.31
N LEU A 240 21.28 -15.02 -22.39
CA LEU A 240 21.61 -13.63 -22.03
C LEU A 240 22.59 -13.51 -20.87
N LYS A 241 22.69 -14.54 -20.03
CA LYS A 241 23.58 -14.64 -18.86
C LYS A 241 23.55 -13.44 -17.88
N PRO A 242 22.38 -12.84 -17.54
CA PRO A 242 22.36 -11.78 -16.54
C PRO A 242 22.73 -12.29 -15.14
N LYS A 243 23.33 -11.43 -14.33
CA LYS A 243 23.41 -11.65 -12.87
C LYS A 243 22.06 -11.31 -12.25
N VAL A 244 21.57 -12.14 -11.33
CA VAL A 244 20.27 -11.94 -10.70
C VAL A 244 20.42 -12.02 -9.19
N SER A 245 19.90 -11.01 -8.49
CA SER A 245 19.95 -10.94 -7.02
C SER A 245 18.70 -11.51 -6.37
N HIS A 246 17.54 -11.30 -6.99
CA HIS A 246 16.25 -11.70 -6.46
C HIS A 246 15.33 -12.13 -7.60
N TRP A 247 14.59 -13.20 -7.36
CA TRP A 247 13.41 -13.61 -8.11
C TRP A 247 12.19 -13.24 -7.26
N LEU A 248 11.47 -12.20 -7.64
CA LEU A 248 10.17 -11.90 -7.03
C LEU A 248 9.12 -12.74 -7.78
N ILE A 249 8.40 -13.59 -7.06
CA ILE A 249 7.49 -14.57 -7.67
C ILE A 249 6.06 -14.18 -7.38
N TYR A 250 5.30 -13.89 -8.43
CA TYR A 250 3.91 -13.47 -8.36
C TYR A 250 3.04 -14.35 -9.26
N PRO A 251 1.78 -14.63 -8.89
CA PRO A 251 0.82 -15.16 -9.85
C PRO A 251 0.56 -14.12 -10.94
N ALA A 252 0.27 -14.57 -12.16
CA ALA A 252 -0.04 -13.67 -13.27
C ALA A 252 -1.30 -12.81 -13.01
N VAL A 253 -2.19 -13.28 -12.13
CA VAL A 253 -3.38 -12.55 -11.69
C VAL A 253 -3.44 -12.64 -10.16
N GLU A 254 -3.54 -11.49 -9.52
CA GLU A 254 -3.72 -11.38 -8.06
C GLU A 254 -5.19 -11.16 -7.70
N SER A 255 -5.57 -11.59 -6.50
CA SER A 255 -6.94 -11.44 -5.99
C SER A 255 -6.91 -11.06 -4.51
N GLN A 256 -7.79 -10.14 -4.12
CA GLN A 256 -8.07 -9.89 -2.69
C GLN A 256 -9.00 -10.96 -2.09
N VAL A 257 -9.71 -11.71 -2.93
CA VAL A 257 -10.76 -12.66 -2.52
C VAL A 257 -10.18 -14.07 -2.36
N PHE A 258 -9.31 -14.48 -3.29
CA PHE A 258 -8.76 -15.82 -3.32
C PHE A 258 -7.27 -15.82 -2.93
N ALA A 259 -6.87 -16.83 -2.16
CA ALA A 259 -5.48 -17.05 -1.81
C ALA A 259 -4.63 -17.34 -3.06
N PRO A 260 -3.44 -16.72 -3.21
CA PRO A 260 -2.56 -17.01 -4.33
C PRO A 260 -1.90 -18.38 -4.17
N PRO A 261 -1.63 -19.12 -5.26
CA PRO A 261 -0.94 -20.41 -5.23
C PRO A 261 0.58 -20.24 -5.06
N ILE A 262 1.00 -19.35 -4.16
CA ILE A 262 2.39 -18.89 -4.04
C ILE A 262 3.36 -20.03 -3.71
N ARG A 263 2.93 -21.03 -2.91
CA ARG A 263 3.76 -22.21 -2.62
C ARG A 263 4.14 -22.97 -3.88
N LEU A 264 3.16 -23.26 -4.74
CA LEU A 264 3.35 -23.94 -6.02
C LEU A 264 4.31 -23.15 -6.91
N LEU A 265 4.13 -21.83 -6.99
CA LEU A 265 4.96 -20.97 -7.82
C LEU A 265 6.40 -20.87 -7.32
N ILE A 266 6.61 -20.78 -6.00
CA ILE A 266 7.95 -20.79 -5.40
C ILE A 266 8.65 -22.14 -5.63
N ASP A 267 7.96 -23.26 -5.41
CA ASP A 267 8.52 -24.60 -5.64
C ASP A 267 8.92 -24.78 -7.12
N ALA A 268 8.06 -24.37 -8.06
CA ALA A 268 8.35 -24.42 -9.49
C ALA A 268 9.54 -23.50 -9.85
N ALA A 269 9.54 -22.25 -9.36
CA ALA A 269 10.64 -21.31 -9.61
C ALA A 269 11.97 -21.86 -9.09
N ARG A 270 11.99 -22.45 -7.89
CA ARG A 270 13.19 -23.10 -7.32
C ARG A 270 13.67 -24.26 -8.18
N GLN A 271 12.76 -25.11 -8.64
CA GLN A 271 13.10 -26.25 -9.51
C GLN A 271 13.80 -25.81 -10.80
N HIS A 272 13.32 -24.75 -11.44
CA HIS A 272 13.83 -24.33 -12.74
C HIS A 272 14.99 -23.32 -12.68
N LEU A 273 15.00 -22.45 -11.66
CA LEU A 273 15.92 -21.31 -11.56
C LEU A 273 16.96 -21.47 -10.44
N GLY A 274 16.74 -22.36 -9.47
CA GLY A 274 17.60 -22.47 -8.28
C GLY A 274 19.05 -22.86 -8.57
N SER A 275 19.31 -23.53 -9.70
CA SER A 275 20.66 -23.87 -10.15
C SER A 275 21.34 -22.79 -11.01
N TYR A 276 20.60 -21.75 -11.43
CA TYR A 276 21.13 -20.69 -12.29
C TYR A 276 22.07 -19.76 -11.54
N ASP A 277 21.62 -19.23 -10.41
CA ASP A 277 22.42 -18.41 -9.50
C ASP A 277 22.12 -18.83 -8.06
N LYS A 278 23.10 -19.46 -7.41
CA LYS A 278 22.97 -19.98 -6.04
C LYS A 278 22.86 -18.88 -4.98
N GLN A 279 23.20 -17.64 -5.33
CA GLN A 279 23.08 -16.49 -4.43
C GLN A 279 21.76 -15.74 -4.60
N ALA A 280 21.03 -16.00 -5.70
CA ALA A 280 19.75 -15.36 -5.95
C ALA A 280 18.70 -15.83 -4.94
N ARG A 281 17.97 -14.87 -4.35
CA ARG A 281 16.91 -15.14 -3.39
C ARG A 281 15.56 -15.27 -4.08
N PHE A 282 14.69 -16.12 -3.55
CA PHE A 282 13.33 -16.31 -4.04
C PHE A 282 12.35 -15.67 -3.07
N VAL A 283 11.63 -14.66 -3.53
CA VAL A 283 10.81 -13.78 -2.69
C VAL A 283 9.38 -13.91 -3.18
N GLY A 284 8.46 -14.23 -2.28
CA GLY A 284 7.02 -14.18 -2.57
C GLY A 284 6.43 -12.85 -2.13
N GLY A 285 5.12 -12.71 -2.29
CA GLY A 285 4.37 -11.55 -1.81
C GLY A 285 3.38 -11.07 -2.86
N THR A 286 3.15 -9.76 -2.89
CA THR A 286 2.21 -9.11 -3.81
C THR A 286 2.90 -7.96 -4.54
N ASP A 287 2.56 -7.77 -5.82
CA ASP A 287 2.91 -6.58 -6.59
C ASP A 287 1.80 -5.50 -6.51
N ALA A 288 0.72 -5.79 -5.79
CA ALA A 288 -0.38 -4.88 -5.50
C ALA A 288 -0.26 -4.25 -4.09
N ASP A 289 -1.30 -3.52 -3.68
CA ASP A 289 -1.40 -2.94 -2.34
C ASP A 289 -1.34 -4.03 -1.25
N PHE A 290 -0.80 -3.68 -0.07
CA PHE A 290 -0.59 -4.64 1.02
C PHE A 290 -1.87 -5.39 1.43
N ILE A 291 -3.06 -4.80 1.23
CA ILE A 291 -4.35 -5.48 1.49
C ILE A 291 -4.49 -6.85 0.82
N PHE A 292 -3.92 -7.03 -0.39
CA PHE A 292 -3.99 -8.29 -1.13
C PHE A 292 -3.32 -9.41 -0.34
N ALA A 293 -2.12 -9.15 0.17
CA ALA A 293 -1.41 -10.13 0.97
C ALA A 293 -1.93 -10.20 2.41
N ASN A 294 -2.38 -9.09 3.00
CA ASN A 294 -2.89 -9.07 4.38
C ASN A 294 -4.17 -9.92 4.52
N LYS A 295 -5.12 -9.82 3.57
CA LYS A 295 -6.33 -10.66 3.54
C LYS A 295 -6.02 -12.15 3.39
N GLN A 296 -4.90 -12.47 2.75
CA GLN A 296 -4.48 -13.83 2.43
C GLN A 296 -3.19 -14.21 3.16
N ALA A 297 -2.91 -13.62 4.34
CA ALA A 297 -1.62 -13.76 5.02
C ALA A 297 -1.24 -15.23 5.28
N HIS A 298 -2.23 -16.06 5.58
CA HIS A 298 -2.09 -17.52 5.75
C HIS A 298 -1.42 -18.21 4.55
N ALA A 299 -1.60 -17.72 3.32
CA ALA A 299 -1.03 -18.29 2.11
C ALA A 299 0.49 -18.16 2.04
N TYR A 300 1.09 -17.21 2.76
CA TYR A 300 2.52 -16.89 2.70
C TYR A 300 3.34 -17.48 3.86
N HIS A 301 2.70 -18.11 4.84
CA HIS A 301 3.39 -18.67 6.01
C HIS A 301 3.98 -20.07 5.74
N GLY A 302 5.18 -20.33 6.27
CA GLY A 302 5.77 -21.68 6.28
C GLY A 302 6.21 -22.22 4.91
N ILE A 303 6.41 -21.36 3.92
CA ILE A 303 6.85 -21.77 2.58
C ILE A 303 8.36 -22.06 2.59
N ALA A 304 8.72 -23.34 2.50
CA ALA A 304 10.10 -23.75 2.36
C ALA A 304 10.70 -23.17 1.07
N GLY A 305 11.88 -22.58 1.15
CA GLY A 305 12.55 -21.98 0.00
C GLY A 305 12.01 -20.60 -0.40
N MET A 306 11.12 -19.98 0.36
CA MET A 306 10.81 -18.55 0.24
C MET A 306 11.72 -17.76 1.19
N ASP A 307 12.62 -16.96 0.65
CA ASP A 307 13.66 -16.24 1.39
C ASP A 307 13.19 -14.89 1.93
N GLY A 308 12.07 -14.38 1.44
CA GLY A 308 11.58 -13.06 1.83
C GLY A 308 10.16 -12.80 1.35
N PHE A 309 9.68 -11.62 1.70
CA PHE A 309 8.36 -11.14 1.37
C PHE A 309 8.44 -9.73 0.76
N CYS A 310 7.77 -9.51 -0.35
CA CYS A 310 7.72 -8.25 -1.08
C CYS A 310 6.28 -7.71 -1.10
N VAL A 311 6.15 -6.39 -0.95
CA VAL A 311 4.89 -5.66 -1.08
C VAL A 311 5.15 -4.42 -1.92
N CYS A 312 4.17 -4.05 -2.74
CA CYS A 312 4.17 -2.78 -3.44
C CYS A 312 3.50 -1.69 -2.57
N SER A 313 3.88 -0.44 -2.81
CA SER A 313 3.26 0.74 -2.22
C SER A 313 3.07 1.76 -3.32
N ASN A 314 1.81 2.14 -3.55
CA ASN A 314 1.46 3.21 -4.47
C ASN A 314 0.97 4.43 -3.67
N PRO A 315 1.85 5.40 -3.37
CA PRO A 315 1.46 6.57 -2.58
C PRO A 315 0.46 7.49 -3.31
N GLN A 316 0.16 7.22 -4.59
CA GLN A 316 -0.79 8.00 -5.39
C GLN A 316 -2.22 7.45 -5.33
N VAL A 317 -2.45 6.28 -4.71
CA VAL A 317 -3.77 5.64 -4.68
C VAL A 317 -4.87 6.51 -4.03
N HIS A 318 -4.45 7.47 -3.19
CA HIS A 318 -5.35 8.46 -2.57
C HIS A 318 -5.02 9.92 -2.97
N ALA A 319 -4.14 10.14 -3.94
CA ALA A 319 -3.67 11.48 -4.31
C ALA A 319 -4.49 12.15 -5.42
N PHE A 320 -5.25 11.39 -6.22
CA PHE A 320 -5.99 11.92 -7.36
C PHE A 320 -7.42 11.36 -7.40
N ASP A 321 -8.40 12.26 -7.58
CA ASP A 321 -9.82 11.89 -7.66
C ASP A 321 -10.22 11.39 -9.06
N ASN A 322 -9.41 11.68 -10.09
CA ASN A 322 -9.68 11.28 -11.47
C ASN A 322 -8.78 10.09 -11.87
N PRO A 323 -9.35 8.94 -12.31
CA PRO A 323 -8.55 7.90 -12.94
C PRO A 323 -7.95 8.42 -14.25
N ARG A 324 -6.71 8.04 -14.55
CA ARG A 324 -6.10 8.23 -15.88
C ARG A 324 -6.62 7.21 -16.87
#